data_AF-A0A8T6LIG3-F1
#
_entry.id   AF-A0A8T6LIG3-F1
#
_cell.length_a   1.000
_cell.length_b   1.000
_cell.length_c   1.000
_cell.angle_alpha   90.00
_cell.angle_beta   90.00
_cell.angle_gamma   90.00
#
_symmetry.space_group_name_H-M   'P 1'
#
loop_
_entity.id
_entity.type
_entity.pdbx_description
1 polymer ?
#
loop_
_entity_poly.entity_id
_entity_poly.type
_entity_poly.pdbx_seq_one_letter_code
_entity_poly.pdbx_strand_id
1 'polypeptide(L)' 'MRRIIFTREQIALRVRELGDEISACYEAREELLVLGLLKGSFMFLADLVRCIHHPVQVDFIVTSSYGSGMVSSGNVQLIY' A
#
# COMPACT_ATOMS: atom_id res chain seq x y z
N MET A 1 3.71 -28.82 3.43
CA MET A 1 5.08 -28.24 3.27
C MET A 1 4.98 -26.72 3.36
N ARG A 2 5.76 -26.06 4.23
CA ARG A 2 5.92 -24.60 4.23
C ARG A 2 7.14 -24.26 3.38
N ARG A 3 7.01 -23.31 2.44
CA ARG A 3 8.11 -22.79 1.63
C ARG A 3 8.11 -21.27 1.66
N ILE A 4 9.28 -20.66 1.59
CA ILE A 4 9.42 -19.20 1.46
C ILE A 4 9.01 -18.84 0.04
N ILE A 5 8.01 -17.97 -0.12
CA ILE A 5 7.54 -17.50 -1.43
C ILE A 5 8.39 -16.31 -1.88
N PHE A 6 8.64 -15.36 -0.98
CA PHE A 6 9.52 -14.22 -1.20
C PHE A 6 10.41 -14.03 0.02
N THR A 7 11.69 -13.83 -0.24
CA THR A 7 12.66 -13.38 0.78
C THR A 7 12.43 -11.90 1.10
N ARG A 8 12.97 -11.46 2.24
CA ARG A 8 12.92 -10.04 2.64
C ARG A 8 13.58 -9.16 1.57
N GLU A 9 14.70 -9.63 1.03
CA GLU A 9 15.51 -8.92 0.05
C GLU A 9 14.77 -8.76 -1.27
N GLN A 10 14.05 -9.80 -1.72
CA GLN A 10 13.19 -9.72 -2.90
C GLN A 10 12.05 -8.71 -2.73
N ILE A 11 11.41 -8.68 -1.56
CA ILE A 11 10.35 -7.71 -1.27
C ILE A 11 10.93 -6.29 -1.24
N ALA A 12 12.03 -6.08 -0.52
CA ALA A 12 12.66 -4.77 -0.40
C ALA A 12 13.14 -4.22 -1.75
N LEU A 13 13.69 -5.09 -2.61
CA LEU A 13 14.07 -4.72 -3.98
C LEU A 13 12.85 -4.27 -4.78
N ARG A 14 11.78 -5.08 -4.81
CA ARG A 14 10.58 -4.73 -5.60
C ARG A 14 9.89 -3.48 -5.07
N VAL A 15 9.86 -3.27 -3.75
CA VAL A 15 9.30 -2.05 -3.15
C VAL A 15 10.08 -0.80 -3.59
N ARG A 16 11.41 -0.88 -3.67
CA ARG A 16 12.23 0.23 -4.16
C ARG A 16 11.93 0.55 -5.62
N GLU A 17 11.90 -0.46 -6.48
CA GLU A 17 11.56 -0.31 -7.89
C GLU A 17 10.17 0.33 -8.05
N LEU A 18 9.18 -0.11 -7.26
CA LEU A 18 7.84 0.49 -7.26
C LEU A 18 7.85 1.95 -6.80
N GLY A 19 8.64 2.30 -5.79
CA GLY A 19 8.80 3.68 -5.35
C GLY A 19 9.37 4.58 -6.45
N ASP A 20 10.39 4.10 -7.17
CA ASP A 20 10.99 4.79 -8.30
C ASP A 20 10.00 4.92 -9.47
N GLU A 21 9.28 3.84 -9.80
CA GLU A 21 8.22 3.82 -10.83
C GLU A 21 7.11 4.83 -10.52
N ILE A 22 6.59 4.85 -9.28
CA ILE A 22 5.59 5.81 -8.84
C ILE A 22 6.14 7.23 -8.96
N SER A 23 7.37 7.46 -8.50
CA SER A 23 7.97 8.80 -8.52
C SER A 23 8.11 9.36 -9.93
N ALA A 24 8.37 8.51 -10.92
CA ALA A 24 8.48 8.90 -12.32
C ALA A 24 7.13 9.23 -12.98
N CYS A 25 6.00 8.77 -12.41
CA CYS A 25 4.66 9.01 -12.96
C CYS A 25 4.09 10.39 -12.64
N TYR A 26 4.64 11.10 -11.65
CA TYR A 26 4.13 12.39 -11.16
C TYR A 26 5.08 13.54 -11.45
N GLU A 27 4.53 14.75 -11.52
CA GLU A 27 5.34 15.94 -11.75
C GLU A 27 6.25 16.22 -10.55
N ALA A 28 7.41 16.84 -10.82
CA ALA A 28 8.36 17.14 -9.75
C ALA A 28 7.72 18.05 -8.69
N ARG A 29 7.79 17.64 -7.41
CA ARG A 29 7.26 18.35 -6.23
C ARG A 29 5.74 18.30 -6.05
N GLU A 30 5.04 17.46 -6.81
CA GLU A 30 3.64 17.15 -6.54
C GLU A 30 3.53 16.40 -5.19
N GLU A 31 2.60 16.82 -4.33
CA GLU A 31 2.34 16.12 -3.07
C GLU A 31 1.38 14.95 -3.30
N LEU A 32 1.77 13.75 -2.85
CA LEU A 32 1.01 12.53 -3.08
C LEU A 32 0.27 12.11 -1.81
N LEU A 33 -1.04 11.91 -1.92
CA LEU A 33 -1.83 11.23 -0.89
C LEU A 33 -1.79 9.73 -1.13
N VAL A 34 -1.23 8.98 -0.17
CA VAL A 34 -1.20 7.52 -0.21
C VAL A 34 -2.13 6.95 0.85
N LEU A 35 -3.19 6.27 0.40
CA LEU A 35 -4.22 5.69 1.25
C LEU A 35 -3.95 4.19 1.52
N GLY A 36 -3.71 3.85 2.79
CA GLY A 36 -3.50 2.49 3.26
C GLY A 36 -4.78 1.80 3.72
N LEU A 37 -5.08 0.61 3.20
CA LEU A 37 -6.18 -0.22 3.72
C LEU A 37 -5.72 -1.06 4.93
N LEU A 38 -6.28 -0.80 6.10
CA LEU A 38 -6.00 -1.59 7.30
C LEU A 38 -6.75 -2.92 7.30
N LYS A 39 -6.21 -3.98 7.91
CA LYS A 39 -4.92 -4.04 8.64
C LYS A 39 -3.75 -4.57 7.80
N GLY A 40 -4.01 -5.22 6.67
CA GLY A 40 -2.98 -6.00 5.97
C GLY A 40 -1.92 -5.18 5.24
N SER A 41 -2.22 -3.95 4.84
CA SER A 41 -1.30 -3.16 4.00
C SER A 41 -0.21 -2.42 4.75
N PHE A 42 -0.32 -2.25 6.08
CA PHE A 42 0.48 -1.24 6.79
C PHE A 42 2.01 -1.44 6.67
N MET A 43 2.50 -2.69 6.71
CA MET A 43 3.94 -2.97 6.53
C MET A 43 4.40 -2.64 5.12
N PHE A 44 3.67 -3.10 4.11
CA PHE A 44 3.99 -2.82 2.71
C PHE A 44 3.93 -1.32 2.41
N LEU A 45 2.89 -0.65 2.90
CA LEU A 45 2.72 0.79 2.75
C LEU A 45 3.89 1.55 3.37
N ALA A 46 4.29 1.22 4.60
CA ALA A 46 5.40 1.86 5.30
C ALA A 46 6.74 1.67 4.56
N ASP A 47 6.96 0.51 3.95
CA ASP A 47 8.14 0.26 3.13
C ASP A 47 8.08 1.07 1.82
N LEU A 48 6.91 1.11 1.17
CA LEU A 48 6.71 1.79 -0.11
C LEU A 48 6.85 3.30 -0.02
N VAL A 49 6.17 3.95 0.93
CA VAL A 49 6.17 5.42 1.02
C VAL A 49 7.56 5.99 1.30
N ARG A 50 8.44 5.20 1.94
CA ARG A 50 9.86 5.57 2.16
C ARG A 50 10.71 5.52 0.89
N CYS A 51 10.24 4.84 -0.15
CA CYS A 51 10.91 4.75 -1.44
C CYS A 51 10.35 5.72 -2.49
N ILE A 52 9.30 6.50 -2.17
CA ILE A 52 8.74 7.51 -3.06
C ILE A 52 9.52 8.82 -2.89
N HIS A 53 9.99 9.40 -4.00
CA HIS A 53 10.80 10.62 -4.04
C HIS A 53 9.96 11.88 -4.21
N HIS A 54 8.84 11.96 -3.48
CA HIS A 54 7.93 13.10 -3.45
C HIS A 54 7.50 13.38 -2.01
N PRO A 55 7.00 14.59 -1.69
CA PRO A 55 6.24 14.80 -0.47
C PRO A 55 5.05 13.84 -0.43
N VAL A 56 4.93 13.07 0.64
CA VAL A 56 3.86 12.08 0.81
C VAL A 56 3.07 12.39 2.07
N GLN A 57 1.76 12.54 1.92
CA GLN A 57 0.79 12.45 3.01
C GLN A 57 0.25 11.02 3.06
N VAL A 58 0.25 10.41 4.25
CA VAL A 58 -0.28 9.05 4.46
C VAL A 58 -1.56 9.13 5.26
N ASP A 59 -2.59 8.43 4.80
CA ASP A 59 -3.84 8.26 5.53
C ASP A 59 -4.33 6.82 5.42
N PHE A 60 -5.23 6.41 6.30
CA PHE A 60 -5.68 5.02 6.42
C PHE A 60 -7.19 4.91 6.38
N ILE A 61 -7.68 3.86 5.70
CA ILE A 61 -9.09 3.49 5.70
C ILE A 61 -9.24 2.10 6.28
N VAL A 62 -10.25 1.91 7.13
CA VAL A 62 -10.66 0.60 7.64
C VAL A 62 -11.92 0.16 6.92
N THR A 63 -11.92 -1.04 6.33
CA THR A 63 -13.13 -1.64 5.77
C THR A 63 -13.67 -2.69 6.75
N SER A 64 -14.98 -2.67 7.01
CA SER A 64 -15.65 -3.57 7.95
C SER A 64 -15.94 -4.97 7.39
N SER A 65 -15.31 -5.37 6.27
CA SER A 65 -15.57 -6.64 5.57
C SER A 65 -15.06 -7.91 6.29
N TYR A 66 -14.87 -7.87 7.60
CA TYR A 66 -14.60 -9.06 8.42
C TYR A 66 -15.78 -9.37 9.35
N GLY A 67 -16.96 -9.45 8.74
CA GLY A 67 -18.19 -9.90 9.41
C GLY A 67 -19.11 -10.56 8.38
N SER A 68 -19.12 -11.89 8.37
CA SER A 68 -20.05 -12.78 7.63
C SER A 68 -20.11 -12.65 6.10
N GLY A 69 -19.40 -13.55 5.41
CA GLY A 69 -19.76 -13.95 4.05
C GLY A 69 -18.88 -13.35 2.94
N MET A 70 -18.28 -14.24 2.17
CA MET A 70 -17.48 -13.95 0.98
C MET A 70 -18.40 -13.51 -0.17
N VAL A 71 -18.95 -12.29 -0.10
CA VAL A 71 -19.64 -11.65 -1.23
C VAL A 71 -18.96 -10.31 -1.49
N SER A 72 -18.25 -10.24 -2.62
CA SER A 72 -17.76 -9.00 -3.22
C SER A 72 -18.97 -8.16 -3.63
N SER A 73 -19.56 -7.44 -2.68
CA SER A 73 -20.72 -6.58 -2.95
C SER A 73 -20.35 -5.25 -3.61
N GLY A 74 -19.07 -4.99 -3.93
CA GLY A 74 -18.62 -3.74 -4.58
C GLY A 74 -18.82 -2.45 -3.76
N ASN A 75 -19.64 -2.50 -2.70
CA ASN A 75 -19.96 -1.39 -1.83
C ASN A 75 -19.09 -1.44 -0.58
N VAL A 76 -17.98 -0.72 -0.62
CA VAL A 76 -17.13 -0.48 0.54
C VAL A 76 -17.66 0.78 1.24
N GLN A 77 -18.10 0.65 2.49
CA GLN A 77 -18.36 1.83 3.33
C GLN A 77 -17.03 2.38 3.83
N LEU A 78 -16.70 3.59 3.40
CA LEU A 78 -15.54 4.34 3.86
C LEU A 78 -15.87 4.97 5.20
N ILE A 79 -15.12 4.61 6.23
CA ILE A 79 -15.18 5.24 7.55
C ILE A 79 -13.88 6.05 7.68
N TYR A 80 -14.03 7.36 7.89
CA TYR A 80 -12.95 8.31 8.21
C TYR A 80 -12.83 8.43 9.72
#